data_AF-A0A8R2JL79-F1
#
_entry.id   AF-A0A8R2JL79-F1
#
_cell.length_a   1.000
_cell.length_b   1.000
_cell.length_c   1.000
_cell.angle_alpha   90.00
_cell.angle_beta   90.00
_cell.angle_gamma   90.00
#
_symmetry.space_group_name_H-M   'P 1'
#
loop_
_entity.id
_entity.type
_entity.pdbx_description
1 polymer ?
#
loop_
_entity_poly.entity_id
_entity_poly.type
_entity_poly.pdbx_seq_one_letter_code
_entity_poly.pdbx_strand_id
1 'polypeptide(L)'
;MKLGIGHTQLTEFAAFIYVPSLSCSGYVQLQSNAAKAVSEVACDEIKKAGEEERKLAIQHGDIDIDGVPMITVVADGQWSKRSYKTKYDALSGVATIIGYRTKKVLFIGIRNKYCVICQRSESKNENSINQHECFLNWTKASTSMEADGIVRKLFEKCGNAWTKI
;
A
#
# COMPACT_ATOMS: atom_id res chain seq x y z
N MET A 1 1.59 -15.94 22.06
CA MET A 1 2.42 -15.90 20.84
C MET A 1 1.99 -14.69 20.02
N LYS A 2 2.84 -13.66 19.86
CA LYS A 2 2.52 -12.52 18.98
C LYS A 2 2.91 -12.92 17.56
N LEU A 3 2.03 -12.79 16.57
CA LEU A 3 2.34 -13.03 15.15
C LEU A 3 2.77 -11.68 14.53
N GLY A 4 3.94 -11.62 13.88
CA GLY A 4 4.44 -10.38 13.23
C GLY A 4 5.83 -9.89 13.69
N ILE A 5 6.73 -10.80 14.05
CA ILE A 5 7.92 -10.50 14.88
C ILE A 5 9.28 -10.67 14.18
N GLY A 6 9.27 -10.89 12.86
CA GLY A 6 10.48 -10.96 12.03
C GLY A 6 11.24 -12.29 12.11
N HIS A 7 12.35 -12.35 11.38
CA HIS A 7 13.16 -13.57 11.22
C HIS A 7 13.77 -14.06 12.53
N THR A 8 14.35 -13.17 13.34
CA THR A 8 15.07 -13.52 14.58
C THR A 8 14.19 -14.30 15.56
N GLN A 9 12.95 -13.87 15.78
CA GLN A 9 12.06 -14.56 16.72
C GLN A 9 11.49 -15.86 16.14
N LEU A 10 11.36 -15.96 14.81
CA LEU A 10 11.03 -17.24 14.16
C LEU A 10 12.17 -18.25 14.35
N THR A 11 13.42 -17.79 14.27
CA THR A 11 14.59 -18.62 14.57
C THR A 11 14.63 -19.08 16.02
N GLU A 12 14.33 -18.19 16.98
CA GLU A 12 14.22 -18.56 18.41
C GLU A 12 13.14 -19.60 18.64
N PHE A 13 11.97 -19.43 18.01
CA PHE A 13 10.88 -20.40 18.09
C PHE A 13 11.27 -21.75 17.48
N ALA A 14 11.87 -21.76 16.29
CA ALA A 14 12.35 -22.97 15.63
C ALA A 14 13.38 -23.73 16.50
N ALA A 15 14.29 -22.99 17.15
CA ALA A 15 15.25 -23.54 18.10
C ALA A 15 14.56 -24.17 19.32
N PHE A 16 13.51 -23.53 19.86
CA PHE A 16 12.74 -24.08 20.98
C PHE A 16 12.04 -25.42 20.64
N ILE A 17 11.52 -25.55 19.42
CA ILE A 17 10.85 -26.79 18.96
C ILE A 17 11.82 -27.80 18.31
N TYR A 18 13.14 -27.55 18.38
CA TYR A 18 14.18 -28.39 17.76
C TYR A 18 14.02 -28.60 16.24
N VAL A 19 13.54 -27.59 15.52
CA VAL A 19 13.40 -27.61 14.05
C VAL A 19 14.45 -26.68 13.41
N PRO A 20 15.05 -27.05 12.27
CA PRO A 20 15.95 -26.16 11.55
C PRO A 20 15.27 -24.83 11.15
N SER A 21 15.91 -23.71 11.47
CA SER A 21 15.43 -22.38 11.05
C SER A 21 15.81 -22.08 9.61
N LEU A 22 14.95 -21.33 8.91
CA LEU A 22 15.33 -20.73 7.62
C LEU A 22 16.48 -19.73 7.80
N SER A 23 17.26 -19.55 6.74
CA SER A 23 18.17 -18.42 6.61
C SER A 23 17.39 -17.11 6.45
N CYS A 24 18.03 -15.98 6.79
CA CYS A 24 17.40 -14.67 6.65
C CYS A 24 17.02 -14.38 5.18
N SER A 25 17.88 -14.75 4.22
CA SER A 25 17.59 -14.60 2.79
C SER A 25 16.39 -15.45 2.34
N GLY A 26 16.31 -16.71 2.78
CA GLY A 26 15.19 -17.60 2.47
C GLY A 26 13.88 -17.10 3.08
N TYR A 27 13.93 -16.58 4.32
CA TYR A 27 12.78 -15.95 4.97
C TYR A 27 12.26 -14.73 4.20
N VAL A 28 13.15 -13.81 3.82
CA VAL A 28 12.78 -12.60 3.06
C VAL A 28 12.21 -12.97 1.69
N GLN A 29 12.77 -13.96 1.02
CA GLN A 29 12.26 -14.43 -0.27
C GLN A 29 10.85 -15.02 -0.15
N LEU A 30 10.62 -15.88 0.85
CA LEU A 30 9.30 -16.46 1.11
C LEU A 30 8.28 -15.38 1.47
N GLN A 31 8.67 -14.43 2.31
CA GLN A 31 7.84 -13.28 2.69
C GLN A 31 7.48 -12.43 1.47
N SER A 32 8.44 -12.15 0.57
CA SER A 32 8.21 -11.39 -0.65
C SER A 32 7.23 -12.12 -1.59
N ASN A 33 7.40 -13.43 -1.77
CA ASN A 33 6.49 -14.23 -2.60
C ASN A 33 5.06 -14.23 -2.04
N ALA A 34 4.91 -14.43 -0.72
CA ALA A 34 3.61 -14.35 -0.07
C ALA A 34 2.97 -12.95 -0.21
N ALA A 35 3.76 -11.90 -0.03
CA ALA A 35 3.29 -10.51 -0.18
C ALA A 35 2.82 -10.22 -1.61
N LYS A 36 3.54 -10.71 -2.62
CA LYS A 36 3.14 -10.57 -4.04
C LYS A 36 1.81 -11.26 -4.32
N ALA A 37 1.66 -12.51 -3.90
CA ALA A 37 0.41 -13.26 -4.09
C ALA A 37 -0.78 -12.56 -3.42
N VAL A 38 -0.60 -12.07 -2.18
CA VAL A 38 -1.63 -11.30 -1.48
C VAL A 38 -1.95 -9.99 -2.21
N SER A 39 -0.93 -9.29 -2.71
CA SER A 39 -1.10 -8.04 -3.45
C SER A 39 -1.86 -8.22 -4.77
N GLU A 40 -1.60 -9.31 -5.48
CA GLU A 40 -2.28 -9.65 -6.74
C GLU A 40 -3.77 -9.90 -6.49
N VAL A 41 -4.08 -10.79 -5.53
CA VAL A 41 -5.48 -11.08 -5.14
C VAL A 41 -6.18 -9.81 -4.65
N ALA A 42 -5.50 -8.98 -3.85
CA ALA A 42 -6.08 -7.73 -3.38
C ALA A 42 -6.39 -6.75 -4.52
N CYS A 43 -5.50 -6.61 -5.52
CA CYS A 43 -5.76 -5.74 -6.69
C CYS A 43 -6.97 -6.25 -7.49
N ASP A 44 -7.13 -7.57 -7.64
CA ASP A 44 -8.25 -8.15 -8.37
C ASP A 44 -9.59 -7.98 -7.64
N GLU A 45 -9.61 -8.14 -6.31
CA GLU A 45 -10.80 -7.87 -5.51
C GLU A 45 -11.19 -6.39 -5.50
N ILE A 46 -10.20 -5.48 -5.47
CA ILE A 46 -10.44 -4.03 -5.58
C ILE A 46 -11.07 -3.69 -6.94
N LYS A 47 -10.62 -4.32 -8.03
CA LYS A 47 -11.23 -4.13 -9.37
C LYS A 47 -12.68 -4.59 -9.40
N LYS A 48 -12.96 -5.79 -8.89
CA LYS A 48 -14.34 -6.32 -8.81
C LYS A 48 -15.24 -5.41 -7.99
N ALA A 49 -14.76 -4.92 -6.85
CA ALA A 49 -15.49 -3.95 -6.03
C ALA A 49 -15.80 -2.65 -6.80
N GLY A 50 -14.85 -2.15 -7.59
CA GLY A 50 -15.06 -1.00 -8.47
C GLY A 50 -16.12 -1.23 -9.53
N GLU A 51 -16.11 -2.39 -10.19
CA GLU A 51 -17.11 -2.75 -11.19
C GLU A 51 -18.51 -2.90 -10.60
N GLU A 52 -18.64 -3.48 -9.41
CA GLU A 52 -19.90 -3.58 -8.69
C GLU A 52 -20.48 -2.19 -8.38
N GLU A 53 -19.66 -1.30 -7.82
CA GLU A 53 -20.09 0.07 -7.50
C GLU A 53 -20.48 0.85 -8.76
N ARG A 54 -19.74 0.65 -9.87
CA ARG A 54 -20.07 1.21 -11.19
C ARG A 54 -21.41 0.71 -11.71
N LYS A 55 -21.70 -0.59 -11.61
CA LYS A 55 -22.99 -1.16 -12.03
C LYS A 55 -24.14 -0.56 -11.23
N LEU A 56 -23.96 -0.40 -9.91
CA LEU A 56 -24.95 0.22 -9.04
C LEU A 56 -25.19 1.69 -9.41
N ALA A 57 -24.15 2.46 -9.72
CA ALA A 57 -24.30 3.86 -10.16
C ALA A 57 -25.15 3.96 -11.45
N ILE A 58 -24.90 3.10 -12.44
CA ILE A 58 -25.70 3.04 -13.68
C ILE A 58 -27.15 2.68 -13.39
N GLN A 59 -27.40 1.68 -12.54
CA GLN A 59 -28.76 1.24 -12.20
C GLN A 59 -29.59 2.33 -11.51
N HIS A 60 -28.95 3.19 -10.73
CA HIS A 60 -29.62 4.30 -10.04
C HIS A 60 -29.73 5.56 -10.91
N GLY A 61 -29.18 5.56 -12.13
CA GLY A 61 -29.15 6.72 -13.01
C GLY A 61 -28.17 7.81 -12.56
N ASP A 62 -27.21 7.48 -11.69
CA ASP A 62 -26.14 8.39 -11.26
C ASP A 62 -25.09 8.48 -12.38
N ILE A 63 -25.43 9.20 -13.44
CA ILE A 63 -24.63 9.29 -14.65
C ILE A 63 -24.45 10.77 -15.00
N ASP A 64 -23.22 11.17 -15.31
CA ASP A 64 -22.90 12.52 -15.74
C ASP A 64 -23.39 12.79 -17.18
N ILE A 65 -23.31 14.05 -17.63
CA ILE A 65 -23.68 14.50 -18.97
C ILE A 65 -23.02 13.69 -20.09
N ASP A 66 -21.82 13.15 -19.84
CA ASP A 66 -21.01 12.37 -20.80
C ASP A 66 -21.27 10.85 -20.72
N GLY A 67 -22.22 10.40 -19.90
CA GLY A 67 -22.49 8.97 -19.74
C GLY A 67 -21.56 8.25 -18.75
N VAL A 68 -20.74 9.00 -17.99
CA VAL A 68 -19.80 8.46 -17.00
C VAL A 68 -20.52 8.20 -15.66
N PRO A 69 -20.44 6.99 -15.09
CA PRO A 69 -21.09 6.69 -13.82
C PRO A 69 -20.45 7.45 -12.66
N MET A 70 -21.27 8.20 -11.92
CA MET A 70 -20.87 8.99 -10.77
C MET A 70 -20.90 8.13 -9.51
N ILE A 71 -19.72 7.80 -8.98
CA ILE A 71 -19.59 6.96 -7.79
C ILE A 71 -19.35 7.82 -6.55
N THR A 72 -20.25 7.74 -5.58
CA THR A 72 -20.03 8.35 -4.27
C THR A 72 -19.04 7.50 -3.47
N VAL A 73 -17.98 8.13 -2.94
CA VAL A 73 -16.94 7.45 -2.18
C VAL A 73 -16.64 8.15 -0.87
N VAL A 74 -16.07 7.41 0.07
CA VAL A 74 -15.46 7.93 1.30
C VAL A 74 -13.96 7.74 1.18
N ALA A 75 -13.20 8.81 1.39
CA ALA A 75 -11.75 8.74 1.47
C ALA A 75 -11.32 8.69 2.94
N ASP A 76 -10.29 7.88 3.22
CA ASP A 76 -9.66 7.79 4.53
C ASP A 76 -8.13 7.73 4.39
N GLY A 77 -7.43 8.16 5.43
CA GLY A 77 -5.97 8.29 5.44
C GLY A 77 -5.37 7.75 6.73
N GLN A 78 -4.30 6.95 6.62
CA GLN A 78 -3.54 6.47 7.76
C GLN A 78 -2.07 6.85 7.63
N TRP A 79 -1.43 7.19 8.75
CA TRP A 79 0.00 7.44 8.83
C TRP A 79 0.66 6.44 9.77
N SER A 80 1.91 6.06 9.47
CA SER A 80 2.70 5.17 10.35
C SER A 80 3.07 5.79 11.69
N LYS A 81 2.89 7.10 11.83
CA LYS A 81 3.12 7.84 13.06
C LYS A 81 1.94 8.75 13.33
N ARG A 82 1.43 8.70 14.57
CA ARG A 82 0.42 9.65 15.05
C ARG A 82 1.04 11.05 15.08
N SER A 83 0.35 11.99 14.44
CA SER A 83 0.69 13.40 14.55
C SER A 83 0.26 13.90 15.93
N TYR A 84 1.21 14.38 16.71
CA TYR A 84 0.92 15.30 17.82
C TYR A 84 1.03 16.71 17.24
N LYS A 85 0.26 17.70 17.71
CA LYS A 85 0.10 19.06 17.12
C LYS A 85 1.38 19.76 16.61
N THR A 86 2.56 19.31 17.03
CA THR A 86 3.89 19.85 16.69
C THR A 86 4.74 18.95 15.78
N LYS A 87 4.34 17.70 15.49
CA LYS A 87 5.12 16.73 14.71
C LYS A 87 4.28 16.05 13.63
N TYR A 88 4.58 16.38 12.38
CA TYR A 88 3.96 15.83 11.16
C TYR A 88 5.02 15.14 10.30
N ASP A 89 5.79 14.25 10.91
CA ASP A 89 7.02 13.63 10.36
C ASP A 89 6.85 12.12 10.09
N ALA A 90 5.63 11.68 9.80
CA ALA A 90 5.38 10.29 9.42
C ALA A 90 6.21 9.91 8.18
N LEU A 91 6.93 8.79 8.26
CA LEU A 91 7.77 8.29 7.17
C LEU A 91 6.96 7.55 6.10
N SER A 92 5.74 7.16 6.43
CA SER A 92 4.82 6.55 5.48
C SER A 92 3.37 6.92 5.76
N GLY A 93 2.57 6.90 4.71
CA GLY A 93 1.15 7.14 4.73
C GLY A 93 0.43 6.28 3.70
N VAL A 94 -0.84 6.00 3.98
CA VAL A 94 -1.74 5.25 3.12
C VAL A 94 -3.01 6.08 2.97
N ALA A 95 -3.48 6.22 1.74
CA ALA A 95 -4.79 6.76 1.42
C ALA A 95 -5.67 5.66 0.86
N THR A 96 -6.90 5.56 1.32
CA THR A 96 -7.86 4.52 0.91
C THR A 96 -9.12 5.19 0.40
N ILE A 97 -9.69 4.66 -0.69
CA ILE A 97 -11.01 5.06 -1.16
C ILE A 97 -11.96 3.89 -0.97
N ILE A 98 -13.11 4.15 -0.36
CA ILE A 98 -14.12 3.16 0.00
C ILE A 98 -15.43 3.52 -0.71
N GLY A 99 -16.07 2.55 -1.35
CA GLY A 99 -17.36 2.73 -2.01
C GLY A 99 -18.45 3.04 -0.99
N TYR A 100 -19.26 4.07 -1.22
CA TYR A 100 -20.28 4.45 -0.25
C TYR A 100 -21.41 3.43 -0.18
N ARG A 101 -21.76 2.74 -1.27
CA ARG A 101 -22.85 1.75 -1.28
C ARG A 101 -22.36 0.38 -0.85
N THR A 102 -21.35 -0.17 -1.51
CA THR A 102 -20.82 -1.52 -1.20
C THR A 102 -20.00 -1.57 0.08
N LYS A 103 -19.51 -0.42 0.57
CA LYS A 103 -18.55 -0.33 1.70
C LYS A 103 -17.25 -1.11 1.47
N LYS A 104 -16.94 -1.43 0.20
CA LYS A 104 -15.72 -2.14 -0.19
C LYS A 104 -14.61 -1.16 -0.53
N VAL A 105 -13.36 -1.60 -0.36
CA VAL A 105 -12.19 -0.82 -0.74
C VAL A 105 -12.08 -0.77 -2.26
N LEU A 106 -12.03 0.43 -2.80
CA LEU A 106 -11.92 0.69 -4.23
C LEU A 106 -10.50 1.12 -4.62
N PHE A 107 -9.64 1.47 -3.67
CA PHE A 107 -8.24 1.82 -3.91
C PHE A 107 -7.44 1.98 -2.63
N ILE A 108 -6.14 1.72 -2.75
CA ILE A 108 -5.13 1.94 -1.72
C ILE A 108 -3.92 2.62 -2.38
N GLY A 109 -3.56 3.81 -1.92
CA GLY A 109 -2.40 4.58 -2.36
C GLY A 109 -1.38 4.69 -1.24
N ILE A 110 -0.18 4.14 -1.43
CA ILE A 110 0.88 4.12 -0.42
C ILE A 110 1.96 5.15 -0.76
N ARG A 111 2.37 5.95 0.24
CA ARG A 111 3.50 6.88 0.16
C ARG A 111 4.52 6.60 1.24
N ASN A 112 5.78 6.59 0.85
CA ASN A 112 6.93 6.21 1.67
C ASN A 112 8.10 7.16 1.40
N LYS A 113 8.59 7.78 2.48
CA LYS A 113 9.77 8.65 2.54
C LYS A 113 11.05 7.92 2.90
N TYR A 114 10.93 6.65 3.28
CA TYR A 114 12.01 5.91 3.89
C TYR A 114 12.24 4.59 3.17
N CYS A 115 13.49 4.37 2.80
CA CYS A 115 13.99 3.07 2.40
C CYS A 115 15.24 2.78 3.23
N VAL A 116 15.24 1.64 3.94
CA VAL A 116 16.36 1.26 4.81
C VAL A 116 17.66 1.02 4.03
N ILE A 117 17.55 0.51 2.80
CA ILE A 117 18.71 0.25 1.93
C ILE A 117 19.31 1.58 1.47
N CYS A 118 18.48 2.52 1.00
CA CYS A 118 18.92 3.87 0.63
C CYS A 118 19.56 4.60 1.82
N GLN A 119 18.90 4.61 2.98
CA GLN A 119 19.40 5.29 4.18
C GLN A 119 20.76 4.76 4.61
N ARG A 120 20.96 3.44 4.54
CA ARG A 120 22.24 2.80 4.88
C ARG A 120 23.35 3.16 3.91
N SER A 121 23.05 3.22 2.61
CA SER A 121 24.03 3.64 1.58
C SER A 121 24.48 5.07 1.81
N GLU A 122 23.53 5.97 2.08
CA GLU A 122 23.79 7.38 2.39
C GLU A 122 24.66 7.51 3.65
N SER A 123 24.32 6.78 4.71
CA SER A 123 25.09 6.79 5.98
C SER A 123 26.55 6.32 5.82
N LYS A 124 26.82 5.50 4.80
CA LYS A 124 28.16 4.95 4.52
C LYS A 124 28.92 5.72 3.43
N ASN A 125 28.34 6.77 2.84
CA ASN A 125 28.86 7.46 1.66
C ASN A 125 29.15 6.50 0.48
N GLU A 126 28.38 5.43 0.36
CA GLU A 126 28.46 4.50 -0.77
C GLU A 126 27.65 5.07 -1.94
N ASN A 127 28.34 5.45 -3.02
CA ASN A 127 27.72 6.00 -4.24
C ASN A 127 26.98 4.94 -5.08
N SER A 128 27.28 3.65 -4.87
CA SER A 128 26.65 2.54 -5.60
C SER A 128 25.66 1.81 -4.70
N ILE A 129 24.39 2.19 -4.80
CA ILE A 129 23.29 1.44 -4.17
C ILE A 129 23.11 0.13 -4.95
N ASN A 130 23.24 -1.01 -4.27
CA ASN A 130 22.87 -2.31 -4.84
C ASN A 130 21.42 -2.25 -5.37
N GLN A 131 21.18 -2.83 -6.55
CA GLN A 131 19.83 -2.91 -7.11
C GLN A 131 18.89 -3.56 -6.09
N HIS A 132 17.81 -2.85 -5.75
CA HIS A 132 16.81 -3.32 -4.81
C HIS A 132 15.44 -2.76 -5.18
N GLU A 133 14.39 -3.39 -4.66
CA GLU A 133 13.04 -2.86 -4.74
C GLU A 133 12.91 -1.66 -3.79
N CYS A 134 13.07 -0.47 -4.36
CA CYS A 134 13.02 0.78 -3.60
C CYS A 134 11.58 1.21 -3.38
N PHE A 135 11.16 1.24 -2.12
CA PHE A 135 9.84 1.72 -1.74
C PHE A 135 9.77 3.24 -1.57
N LEU A 136 10.88 3.97 -1.75
CA LEU A 136 10.91 5.44 -1.61
C LEU A 136 10.20 6.08 -2.81
N ASN A 137 9.00 6.63 -2.58
CA ASN A 137 8.17 7.22 -3.63
C ASN A 137 7.61 8.60 -3.22
N TRP A 138 8.09 9.18 -2.11
CA TRP A 138 7.63 10.45 -1.58
C TRP A 138 8.76 11.28 -0.96
N THR A 139 8.86 12.55 -1.36
CA THR A 139 9.90 13.48 -0.87
C THR A 139 9.33 14.75 -0.23
N LYS A 140 8.02 15.02 -0.37
CA LYS A 140 7.35 16.24 0.11
C LYS A 140 6.90 16.12 1.57
N ALA A 141 6.17 17.10 2.12
CA ALA A 141 5.63 17.06 3.48
C ALA A 141 4.74 15.83 3.73
N SER A 142 4.71 15.28 4.96
CA SER A 142 3.91 14.08 5.27
C SER A 142 2.41 14.37 5.29
N THR A 143 2.03 15.63 5.55
CA THR A 143 0.63 16.10 5.51
C THR A 143 0.03 16.03 4.10
N SER A 144 0.86 16.12 3.06
CA SER A 144 0.39 16.09 1.67
C SER A 144 0.33 14.67 1.08
N MET A 145 0.71 13.64 1.84
CA MET A 145 0.69 12.24 1.37
C MET A 145 -0.72 11.73 1.06
N GLU A 146 -1.72 12.12 1.86
CA GLU A 146 -3.10 11.67 1.68
C GLU A 146 -3.68 12.25 0.40
N ALA A 147 -3.63 13.57 0.26
CA ALA A 147 -4.13 14.26 -0.93
C ALA A 147 -3.45 13.74 -2.21
N ASP A 148 -2.13 13.57 -2.21
CA ASP A 148 -1.43 13.00 -3.36
C ASP A 148 -1.76 11.52 -3.60
N GLY A 149 -1.91 10.74 -2.53
CA GLY A 149 -2.34 9.35 -2.59
C GLY A 149 -3.69 9.21 -3.30
N ILE A 150 -4.66 10.06 -2.96
CA ILE A 150 -5.99 10.10 -3.58
C ILE A 150 -5.93 10.60 -5.02
N VAL A 151 -5.25 11.72 -5.27
CA VAL A 151 -5.17 12.35 -6.60
C VAL A 151 -4.51 11.43 -7.63
N ARG A 152 -3.50 10.64 -7.23
CA ARG A 152 -2.86 9.70 -8.16
C ARG A 152 -3.80 8.60 -8.65
N LYS A 153 -4.88 8.25 -7.95
CA LYS A 153 -5.88 7.32 -8.46
C LYS A 153 -6.55 7.83 -9.75
N LEU A 154 -6.64 9.15 -9.94
CA LEU A 154 -7.19 9.71 -11.18
C LEU A 154 -6.29 9.40 -12.40
N PHE A 155 -5.02 9.00 -12.20
CA PHE A 155 -4.03 8.91 -13.27
C PHE A 155 -3.10 7.68 -13.25
N GLU A 156 -3.13 6.80 -12.24
CA GLU A 156 -2.14 5.72 -12.12
C GLU A 156 -2.70 4.30 -11.90
N LYS A 157 -2.00 3.35 -12.53
CA LYS A 157 -2.32 1.94 -12.80
C LYS A 157 -2.31 1.02 -11.56
N CYS A 158 -3.34 0.19 -11.37
CA CYS A 158 -3.19 -1.13 -10.71
C CYS A 158 -2.96 -2.18 -11.81
N GLY A 159 -1.72 -2.29 -12.31
CA GLY A 159 -1.36 -3.14 -13.46
C GLY A 159 -1.71 -2.54 -14.83
N ASN A 160 -1.95 -3.36 -15.87
CA ASN A 160 -2.10 -2.88 -17.26
C ASN A 160 -3.45 -2.23 -17.62
N ALA A 161 -4.39 -2.12 -16.69
CA ALA A 161 -5.74 -1.64 -16.98
C ALA A 161 -5.99 -0.23 -16.44
N TRP A 162 -6.48 0.65 -17.31
CA TRP A 162 -6.97 1.98 -16.97
C TRP A 162 -8.33 1.86 -16.30
N THR A 163 -8.43 2.24 -15.03
CA THR A 163 -9.73 2.47 -14.37
C THR A 163 -9.88 3.96 -14.19
N LYS A 164 -10.43 4.63 -15.22
CA LYS A 164 -11.13 5.89 -15.00
C LYS A 164 -12.38 5.54 -14.18
N ILE A 165 -12.39 5.96 -12.92
CA ILE A 165 -13.65 6.23 -12.22
C ILE A 165 -14.16 7.55 -12.80
#